data_AF-A0A4D4M1K6-F1
#
_entry.id   AF-A0A4D4M1K6-F1
#
_cell.length_a   1.000
_cell.length_b   1.000
_cell.length_c   1.000
_cell.angle_alpha   90.00
_cell.angle_beta   90.00
_cell.angle_gamma   90.00
#
_symmetry.space_group_name_H-M   'P 1'
#
loop_
_entity.id
_entity.type
_entity.pdbx_description
1 polymer ?
#
loop_
_entity_poly.entity_id
_entity_poly.type
_entity_poly.pdbx_seq_one_letter_code
_entity_poly.pdbx_strand_id
1 'polypeptide(L)'
;MEALGRGGLPVRTAPGHGGGMPNPQPLTCQTCGSREMHEPLTPDEKAWLRGQLGNPIGDNYYKCVNRLSDEKICRNLRTHGHEKHFRDTKRLPDKLE
;
A
#
# COMPACT_ATOMS: atom_id res chain seq x y z
N MET A 1 49.56 -14.99 -26.12
CA MET A 1 48.14 -15.31 -25.83
C MET A 1 47.99 -15.34 -24.32
N GLU A 2 47.11 -14.64 -23.61
CA GLU A 2 46.04 -13.69 -23.90
C GLU A 2 45.84 -12.88 -22.60
N ALA A 3 45.32 -11.65 -22.73
CA ALA A 3 45.18 -10.67 -21.67
C ALA A 3 44.15 -11.08 -20.60
N LEU A 4 44.51 -11.02 -19.31
CA LEU A 4 43.55 -11.08 -18.21
C LEU A 4 42.99 -9.68 -17.97
N GLY A 5 41.76 -9.51 -18.46
CA GLY A 5 41.02 -8.27 -18.52
C GLY A 5 40.69 -7.66 -17.16
N ARG A 6 40.69 -6.34 -17.16
CA ARG A 6 40.21 -5.44 -16.11
C ARG A 6 38.68 -5.59 -16.01
N GLY A 7 38.20 -6.35 -15.04
CA GLY A 7 36.78 -6.43 -14.70
C GLY A 7 36.44 -5.48 -13.56
N GLY A 8 36.23 -4.20 -13.87
CA GLY A 8 35.64 -3.26 -12.92
C GLY A 8 34.22 -3.71 -12.57
N LEU A 9 33.98 -4.02 -11.30
CA LEU A 9 32.64 -4.27 -10.77
C LEU A 9 31.80 -3.00 -10.96
N PRO A 10 30.63 -3.04 -11.63
CA PRO A 10 29.71 -1.93 -11.58
C PRO A 10 29.18 -1.81 -10.15
N VAL A 11 29.47 -0.68 -9.52
CA VAL A 11 28.80 -0.20 -8.32
C VAL A 11 27.29 -0.31 -8.52
N ARG A 12 26.66 -1.29 -7.87
CA ARG A 12 25.21 -1.38 -7.81
C ARG A 12 24.75 -0.34 -6.81
N THR A 13 24.56 0.88 -7.31
CA THR A 13 23.76 1.89 -6.64
C THR A 13 22.35 1.31 -6.46
N ALA A 14 21.98 1.00 -5.22
CA ALA A 14 20.59 0.84 -4.83
C ALA A 14 20.25 1.94 -3.80
N PRO A 15 19.01 2.44 -3.85
CA PRO A 15 18.70 3.86 -3.67
C PRO A 15 18.58 4.26 -2.20
N GLY A 16 18.65 5.57 -1.99
CA GLY A 16 18.81 6.23 -0.70
C GLY A 16 17.83 5.79 0.38
N HIS A 17 18.36 5.82 1.60
CA HIS A 17 17.61 5.99 2.83
C HIS A 17 16.91 7.37 2.83
N GLY A 18 15.90 7.53 1.99
CA GLY A 18 14.94 8.65 2.05
C GLY A 18 13.78 8.24 2.94
N GLY A 19 13.33 9.13 3.84
CA GLY A 19 12.22 8.88 4.77
C GLY A 19 11.08 8.09 4.12
N GLY A 20 10.84 6.89 4.65
CA GLY A 20 10.12 5.82 3.96
C GLY A 20 8.68 6.20 3.67
N MET A 21 8.40 6.56 2.42
CA MET A 21 7.03 6.57 1.92
C MET A 21 6.47 5.14 2.06
N PRO A 22 5.24 4.98 2.55
CA PRO A 22 4.65 3.66 2.70
C PRO A 22 4.55 2.99 1.32
N ASN A 23 5.31 1.91 1.11
CA ASN A 23 5.29 1.20 -0.17
C ASN A 23 4.08 0.25 -0.25
N PRO A 24 3.56 0.00 -1.47
CA PRO A 24 2.62 -1.08 -1.70
C PRO A 24 3.16 -2.41 -1.18
N GLN A 25 2.32 -3.18 -0.50
CA GLN A 25 2.73 -4.46 0.08
C GLN A 25 1.60 -5.49 0.14
N PRO A 26 1.94 -6.79 0.04
CA PRO A 26 0.95 -7.86 0.13
C PRO A 26 0.51 -8.06 1.59
N LEU A 27 -0.74 -7.71 1.87
CA LEU A 27 -1.37 -7.77 3.19
C LEU A 27 -2.65 -8.60 3.11
N THR A 28 -3.07 -9.16 4.24
CA THR A 28 -4.35 -9.88 4.31
C THR A 28 -5.53 -8.91 4.14
N CYS A 29 -6.49 -9.27 3.31
CA CYS A 29 -7.69 -8.48 3.11
C CYS A 29 -8.88 -9.21 3.73
N GLN A 30 -9.56 -8.56 4.68
CA GLN A 30 -10.77 -9.14 5.27
C GLN A 30 -11.88 -9.35 4.22
N THR A 31 -11.96 -8.49 3.22
CA THR A 31 -12.99 -8.58 2.17
C THR A 31 -12.66 -9.67 1.13
N CYS A 32 -11.40 -9.82 0.73
CA CYS A 32 -10.99 -10.87 -0.22
C CYS A 32 -10.80 -12.23 0.44
N GLY A 33 -10.54 -12.27 1.76
CA GLY A 33 -10.19 -13.49 2.49
C GLY A 33 -8.79 -14.03 2.17
N SER A 34 -7.98 -13.26 1.43
CA SER A 34 -6.66 -13.66 0.92
C SER A 34 -5.61 -12.56 1.13
N ARG A 35 -4.34 -12.92 0.91
CA ARG A 35 -3.22 -11.97 0.97
C ARG A 35 -3.05 -11.27 -0.37
N GLU A 36 -3.53 -10.04 -0.43
CA GLU A 36 -3.62 -9.24 -1.65
C GLU A 36 -2.68 -8.03 -1.60
N MET A 37 -2.38 -7.48 -2.77
CA MET A 37 -1.66 -6.20 -2.84
C MET A 37 -2.50 -5.09 -2.22
N HIS A 38 -1.87 -4.34 -1.32
CA HIS A 38 -2.43 -3.14 -0.75
C HIS A 38 -1.50 -1.96 -0.98
N GLU A 39 -2.08 -0.82 -1.34
CA GLU A 39 -1.37 0.42 -1.58
C GLU A 39 -1.59 1.39 -0.42
N PRO A 40 -0.62 2.28 -0.14
CA PRO A 40 -0.83 3.37 0.78
C PRO A 40 -1.98 4.28 0.32
N LEU A 41 -2.60 4.97 1.27
CA LEU A 41 -3.59 5.98 0.95
C LEU A 41 -2.95 7.25 0.37
N THR A 42 -3.59 7.81 -0.66
CA THR A 42 -3.27 9.14 -1.16
C THR A 42 -3.69 10.21 -0.14
N PRO A 43 -3.17 11.45 -0.25
CA PRO A 43 -3.57 12.55 0.64
C PRO A 43 -5.10 12.77 0.70
N ASP A 44 -5.78 12.68 -0.45
CA ASP A 44 -7.24 12.81 -0.55
C ASP A 44 -7.98 11.67 0.15
N GLU A 45 -7.52 10.43 -0.03
CA GLU A 45 -8.06 9.25 0.64
C GLU A 45 -7.88 9.33 2.15
N LYS A 46 -6.72 9.84 2.61
CA LYS A 46 -6.45 10.10 4.03
C LYS A 46 -7.36 11.20 4.57
N ALA A 47 -7.60 12.27 3.82
CA ALA A 47 -8.48 13.35 4.22
C ALA A 47 -9.94 12.86 4.35
N TRP A 48 -10.41 12.06 3.38
CA TRP A 48 -11.71 11.41 3.46
C TRP A 48 -11.81 10.50 4.68
N LEU A 49 -10.81 9.63 4.89
CA LEU A 49 -10.79 8.72 6.03
C LEU A 49 -10.73 9.47 7.37
N ARG A 50 -9.98 10.58 7.43
CA ARG A 50 -9.93 11.48 8.59
C ARG A 50 -11.31 12.06 8.88
N GLY A 51 -12.03 12.50 7.84
CA GLY A 51 -13.42 12.96 7.98
C GLY A 51 -14.37 11.88 8.51
N GLN A 52 -14.15 10.62 8.11
CA GLN A 52 -14.94 9.48 8.57
C GLN A 52 -14.63 9.05 10.01
N LEU A 53 -13.37 9.12 10.44
CA LEU A 53 -12.95 8.66 11.78
C LEU A 53 -12.92 9.77 12.82
N GLY A 54 -12.87 11.04 12.42
CA GLY A 54 -12.66 12.17 13.33
C GLY A 54 -11.28 12.17 14.02
N ASN A 55 -10.37 11.30 13.61
CA ASN A 55 -9.05 11.11 14.22
C ASN A 55 -7.94 11.32 13.17
N PRO A 56 -6.73 11.74 13.59
CA PRO A 56 -5.60 11.87 12.68
C PRO A 56 -5.23 10.51 12.05
N ILE A 57 -5.11 10.50 10.72
CA ILE A 57 -4.74 9.33 9.91
C ILE A 57 -3.26 9.45 9.56
N GLY A 58 -2.47 8.44 9.93
CA GLY A 58 -1.06 8.36 9.56
C GLY A 58 -0.82 7.67 8.21
N ASP A 59 0.45 7.46 7.89
CA ASP A 59 0.88 6.77 6.66
C ASP A 59 0.76 5.24 6.72
N ASN A 60 0.37 4.69 7.87
CA ASN A 60 0.22 3.25 8.09
C ASN A 60 -1.10 2.66 7.57
N TYR A 61 -1.88 3.45 6.83
CA TYR A 61 -3.16 3.04 6.26
C TYR A 61 -2.97 2.59 4.83
N TYR A 62 -3.62 1.46 4.52
CA TYR A 62 -3.49 0.77 3.26
C TYR A 62 -4.87 0.39 2.72
N LYS A 63 -5.03 0.48 1.40
CA LYS A 63 -6.21 0.05 0.67
C LYS A 63 -5.90 -1.19 -0.16
N CYS A 64 -6.78 -2.18 -0.15
CA CYS A 64 -6.66 -3.31 -1.05
C CYS A 64 -6.91 -2.88 -2.49
N VAL A 65 -6.01 -3.22 -3.40
CA VAL A 65 -6.15 -2.92 -4.84
C VAL A 65 -6.49 -4.15 -5.68
N ASN A 66 -6.86 -5.25 -5.02
CA ASN A 66 -7.30 -6.45 -5.71
C ASN A 66 -8.59 -6.18 -6.51
N ARG A 67 -8.66 -6.77 -7.70
CA ARG A 67 -9.85 -6.73 -8.56
C ARG A 67 -10.81 -7.83 -8.13
N LEU A 68 -12.01 -7.45 -7.72
CA LEU A 68 -13.11 -8.39 -7.50
C LEU A 68 -13.72 -8.79 -8.84
N SER A 69 -14.47 -9.90 -8.86
CA SER A 69 -15.07 -10.49 -10.07
C SER A 69 -16.02 -9.59 -10.87
N ASP A 70 -16.39 -8.43 -10.33
CA ASP A 70 -17.35 -7.47 -10.91
C ASP A 70 -16.64 -6.19 -11.43
N GLU A 71 -15.37 -6.29 -11.84
CA GLU A 71 -14.48 -5.16 -12.22
C GLU A 71 -14.26 -4.10 -11.12
N LYS A 72 -14.82 -4.31 -9.94
CA LYS A 72 -14.66 -3.43 -8.78
C LYS A 72 -13.37 -3.71 -8.06
N ILE A 73 -12.62 -2.66 -7.75
CA ILE A 73 -11.47 -2.76 -6.84
C ILE A 73 -12.00 -2.94 -5.42
N CYS A 74 -11.40 -3.86 -4.66
CA CYS A 74 -11.82 -4.17 -3.30
C CYS A 74 -11.84 -2.94 -2.37
N ARG A 75 -10.78 -2.10 -2.45
CA ARG A 75 -10.64 -0.83 -1.71
C ARG A 75 -10.83 -0.95 -0.20
N ASN A 76 -10.70 -2.15 0.34
CA ASN A 76 -10.80 -2.42 1.76
C ASN A 76 -9.68 -1.72 2.50
N LEU A 77 -10.05 -0.89 3.48
CA LEU A 77 -9.10 -0.17 4.31
C LEU A 77 -8.65 -1.03 5.47
N ARG A 78 -7.34 -1.00 5.72
CA ARG A 78 -6.71 -1.57 6.91
C ARG A 78 -5.54 -0.72 7.34
N THR A 79 -5.00 -1.03 8.52
CA THR A 79 -3.67 -0.55 8.89
C THR A 79 -2.64 -1.66 8.69
N HIS A 80 -1.35 -1.29 8.66
CA HIS A 80 -0.26 -2.27 8.54
C HIS A 80 -0.39 -3.40 9.59
N GLY A 81 -0.54 -3.03 10.87
CA GLY A 81 -0.58 -3.98 11.99
C GLY A 81 -1.94 -4.62 12.28
N HIS A 82 -3.05 -4.05 11.81
CA HIS A 82 -4.39 -4.54 12.13
C HIS A 82 -5.23 -4.76 10.88
N GLU A 83 -5.53 -6.03 10.59
CA GLU A 83 -6.49 -6.41 9.55
C GLU A 83 -7.89 -5.86 9.82
N LYS A 84 -8.33 -5.90 11.10
CA LYS A 84 -9.61 -5.35 11.57
C LYS A 84 -9.39 -4.11 12.42
N HIS A 85 -8.84 -3.07 11.82
CA HIS A 85 -8.65 -1.79 12.54
C HIS A 85 -9.98 -1.11 12.84
N PHE A 86 -10.96 -1.28 11.96
CA PHE A 86 -12.28 -0.67 12.08
C PHE A 86 -13.28 -1.67 12.64
N ARG A 87 -14.20 -1.17 13.48
CA ARG A 87 -15.33 -1.96 14.00
C ARG A 87 -16.24 -2.47 12.88
N ASP A 88 -16.44 -1.63 11.87
CA ASP A 88 -17.09 -1.95 10.60
C ASP A 88 -16.09 -1.86 9.47
N THR A 89 -16.10 -2.84 8.57
CA THR A 89 -15.24 -2.87 7.38
C THR A 89 -15.37 -1.59 6.57
N LYS A 90 -14.37 -0.69 6.67
CA LYS A 90 -14.35 0.54 5.89
C LYS A 90 -13.78 0.26 4.49
N ARG A 91 -14.47 0.74 3.47
CA ARG A 91 -14.04 0.69 2.07
C ARG A 91 -13.98 2.11 1.52
N LEU A 92 -12.96 2.40 0.73
CA LEU A 92 -12.92 3.65 -0.02
C LEU A 92 -13.99 3.62 -1.12
N PRO A 93 -14.70 4.74 -1.36
CA PRO A 93 -15.65 4.85 -2.46
C PRO A 93 -14.93 4.77 -3.81
N ASP A 94 -15.67 4.42 -4.87
CA ASP A 94 -15.10 4.29 -6.21
C ASP A 94 -14.63 5.65 -6.79
N LYS A 95 -15.39 6.70 -6.46
CA LYS A 95 -15.11 8.10 -6.77
C LYS A 95 -15.07 8.88 -5.45
N LEU A 96 -13.92 9.48 -5.18
CA LEU A 96 -13.82 10.58 -4.23
C LEU A 96 -14.13 11.84 -5.04
N GLU A 97 -15.32 12.39 -4.86
CA GLU A 97 -15.76 13.65 -5.49
C GLU A 97 -15.15 14.87 -4.80
#